data_AF-A0A354FI47-F1
#
_entry.id   AF-A0A354FI47-F1
#
_cell.length_a   1.000
_cell.length_b   1.000
_cell.length_c   1.000
_cell.angle_alpha   90.00
_cell.angle_beta   90.00
_cell.angle_gamma   90.00
#
_symmetry.space_group_name_H-M   'P 1'
#
loop_
_entity.id
_entity.type
_entity.pdbx_description
1 polymer ?
#
loop_
_entity_poly.entity_id
_entity_poly.type
_entity_poly.pdbx_seq_one_letter_code
_entity_poly.pdbx_strand_id
1 'polypeptide(L)' 'GPAVIQTKSRLNSLADLKGQKIRVPGGVGSLVGKALGVTAVKLPAPKVYEALSSGVADGIFMPMETQKSFRLKEVVPFVT' A
#
# COMPACT_ATOMS: atom_id res chain seq x y z
N GLY A 1 15.09 -0.59 4.21
CA GLY A 1 15.13 0.85 3.90
C GLY A 1 13.83 1.56 4.26
N PRO A 2 13.61 2.82 3.84
CA PRO A 2 12.36 3.55 4.06
C PRO A 2 11.17 2.86 3.39
N ALA A 3 9.97 3.10 3.91
CA ALA A 3 8.74 2.60 3.30
C ALA A 3 8.38 3.43 2.05
N VAL A 4 7.89 2.76 1.02
CA VAL A 4 7.37 3.37 -0.21
C VAL A 4 5.98 2.82 -0.51
N ILE A 5 5.24 3.49 -1.37
CA ILE A 5 3.89 3.09 -1.73
C ILE A 5 3.95 2.21 -3.00
N GLN A 6 3.17 1.14 -3.01
CA GLN A 6 2.94 0.34 -4.21
C GLN A 6 1.43 0.15 -4.42
N THR A 7 0.93 0.45 -5.62
CA THR A 7 -0.50 0.55 -5.93
C THR A 7 -0.88 -0.20 -7.21
N LYS A 8 -2.17 -0.52 -7.32
CA LYS A 8 -2.78 -1.14 -8.50
C LYS A 8 -2.83 -0.21 -9.70
N SER A 9 -3.02 1.09 -9.45
CA SER A 9 -3.06 2.15 -10.46
C SER A 9 -1.92 3.13 -10.25
N ARG A 10 -1.38 3.68 -11.35
CA ARG A 10 -0.33 4.70 -11.29
C ARG A 10 -0.84 5.95 -10.55
N LEU A 11 -0.03 6.46 -9.64
CA LEU A 11 -0.24 7.75 -8.98
C LEU A 11 0.53 8.83 -9.76
N ASN A 12 -0.14 9.92 -10.13
CA ASN A 12 0.45 11.08 -10.79
C ASN A 12 0.51 12.30 -9.85
N SER A 13 -0.29 12.28 -8.78
CA SER A 13 -0.34 13.34 -7.77
C SER A 13 -0.70 12.80 -6.39
N LEU A 14 -0.48 13.61 -5.35
CA LEU A 14 -0.95 13.29 -3.99
C LEU A 14 -2.48 13.15 -3.91
N ALA A 15 -3.23 13.84 -4.76
CA ALA A 15 -4.69 13.77 -4.78
C ALA A 15 -5.19 12.36 -5.16
N ASP A 16 -4.42 11.61 -5.94
CA ASP A 16 -4.78 10.26 -6.37
C ASP A 16 -4.81 9.26 -5.20
N LEU A 17 -4.15 9.57 -4.09
CA LEU A 17 -4.17 8.73 -2.88
C LEU A 17 -5.48 8.85 -2.10
N LYS A 18 -6.22 9.95 -2.27
CA LYS A 18 -7.41 10.24 -1.46
C LYS A 18 -8.47 9.17 -1.69
N GLY A 19 -8.90 8.52 -0.60
CA GLY A 19 -9.92 7.48 -0.61
C GLY A 19 -9.44 6.08 -1.01
N GLN A 20 -8.22 5.92 -1.54
CA GLN A 20 -7.68 4.60 -1.87
C GLN A 20 -7.52 3.73 -0.62
N LYS A 21 -7.83 2.44 -0.75
CA LYS A 21 -7.71 1.47 0.34
C LYS A 21 -6.27 0.99 0.43
N ILE A 22 -5.44 1.69 1.19
CA ILE A 22 -4.01 1.36 1.32
C ILE A 22 -3.78 0.62 2.62
N ARG A 23 -3.11 -0.53 2.55
CA ARG A 23 -2.60 -1.18 3.75
C ARG A 23 -1.41 -0.40 4.28
N VAL A 24 -1.58 0.14 5.48
CA VAL A 24 -0.54 0.90 6.18
C VAL A 24 -0.05 0.13 7.42
N PRO A 25 1.24 0.25 7.78
CA PRO A 25 1.72 -0.27 9.05
C PRO A 25 1.16 0.59 10.20
N GLY A 26 1.12 0.03 11.40
CA GLY A 26 0.74 0.77 12.61
C GLY A 26 1.71 1.92 12.94
N GLY A 27 1.39 2.70 13.97
CA GLY A 27 2.23 3.82 14.42
C GLY A 27 2.30 4.95 13.39
N VAL A 28 3.52 5.41 13.08
CA VAL A 28 3.77 6.56 12.18
C VAL A 28 3.16 6.36 10.79
N GLY A 29 3.21 5.14 10.24
CA GLY A 29 2.62 4.87 8.91
C GLY A 29 1.12 5.10 8.85
N SER A 30 0.40 4.86 9.95
CA SER A 30 -1.03 5.13 10.05
C SER A 30 -1.33 6.63 10.16
N LEU A 31 -0.45 7.41 10.79
CA LEU A 31 -0.58 8.87 10.87
C LEU A 31 -0.35 9.51 9.50
N VAL A 32 0.70 9.06 8.80
CA VAL A 32 1.00 9.47 7.42
C VAL A 32 -0.16 9.11 6.50
N GLY A 33 -0.65 7.87 6.55
CA GLY A 33 -1.80 7.45 5.74
C GLY A 33 -3.04 8.33 5.98
N LYS A 34 -3.35 8.63 7.25
CA LYS A 34 -4.46 9.54 7.58
C LYS A 34 -4.24 10.95 7.01
N ALA A 35 -3.03 11.48 7.11
CA ALA A 35 -2.69 12.80 6.56
C ALA A 35 -2.79 12.86 5.03
N LEU A 36 -2.47 11.75 4.36
CA LEU A 36 -2.59 11.59 2.90
C LEU A 36 -4.03 11.31 2.43
N GLY A 37 -4.98 11.15 3.35
CA GLY A 37 -6.39 10.89 3.03
C GLY A 37 -6.67 9.49 2.50
N VAL A 38 -5.78 8.51 2.71
CA VAL A 38 -6.03 7.11 2.33
C VAL A 38 -6.98 6.44 3.33
N THR A 39 -7.76 5.49 2.84
CA THR A 39 -8.55 4.58 3.68
C THR A 39 -7.63 3.47 4.19
N ALA A 40 -7.30 3.50 5.48
CA ALA A 40 -6.35 2.53 6.05
C ALA A 40 -6.94 1.12 6.14
N VAL A 41 -6.31 0.16 5.46
CA VAL A 41 -6.62 -1.28 5.60
C VAL A 41 -5.69 -1.89 6.63
N LYS A 42 -6.24 -2.45 7.72
CA LYS A 42 -5.47 -3.13 8.75
C LYS A 42 -5.39 -4.62 8.45
N LEU A 43 -4.19 -5.08 8.08
CA LEU A 43 -3.94 -6.48 7.76
C LEU A 43 -2.53 -6.88 8.21
N PRO A 44 -2.32 -8.12 8.71
CA PRO A 44 -0.99 -8.66 8.94
C PRO A 44 -0.24 -8.87 7.61
N ALA A 45 1.09 -8.77 7.64
CA ALA A 45 1.94 -8.82 6.44
C ALA A 45 1.75 -10.07 5.55
N PRO A 46 1.60 -11.29 6.10
CA PRO A 46 1.44 -12.49 5.28
C PRO A 46 0.17 -12.51 4.41
N LYS A 47 -0.89 -11.79 4.80
CA LYS A 47 -2.16 -11.75 4.05
C LYS A 47 -2.19 -10.68 2.95
N VAL A 48 -1.13 -9.88 2.82
CA VAL A 48 -1.11 -8.70 1.93
C VAL A 48 -1.29 -9.09 0.48
N TYR A 49 -0.62 -10.15 0.02
CA TYR A 49 -0.75 -10.60 -1.38
C TYR A 49 -2.20 -10.94 -1.73
N GLU A 50 -2.86 -11.73 -0.90
CA GLU A 50 -4.25 -12.13 -1.09
C GLU A 50 -5.20 -10.92 -1.06
N ALA A 51 -5.00 -9.99 -0.11
CA ALA A 51 -5.83 -8.79 0.00
C ALA A 51 -5.68 -7.84 -1.20
N LEU A 52 -4.48 -7.75 -1.79
CA LEU A 52 -4.22 -6.97 -2.99
C LEU A 52 -4.77 -7.68 -4.24
N SER A 53 -4.57 -9.00 -4.34
CA SER A 53 -5.09 -9.83 -5.44
C SER A 53 -6.61 -9.80 -5.51
N SER A 54 -7.29 -9.88 -4.36
CA SER A 54 -8.75 -9.81 -4.24
C SER A 54 -9.35 -8.40 -4.32
N GLY A 55 -8.51 -7.35 -4.31
CA GLY A 55 -8.98 -5.96 -4.35
C GLY A 55 -9.57 -5.44 -3.03
N VAL A 56 -9.35 -6.14 -1.92
CA VAL A 56 -9.65 -5.62 -0.57
C VAL A 56 -8.82 -4.37 -0.30
N ALA A 57 -7.55 -4.37 -0.70
CA ALA A 57 -6.68 -3.20 -0.71
C ALA A 57 -6.26 -2.86 -2.16
N ASP A 58 -6.13 -1.57 -2.44
CA ASP A 58 -5.69 -1.03 -3.72
C ASP A 58 -4.16 -0.82 -3.76
N GLY A 59 -3.51 -0.90 -2.59
CA GLY A 59 -2.07 -0.74 -2.45
C GLY A 59 -1.55 -0.96 -1.04
N ILE A 60 -0.25 -0.76 -0.88
CA ILE A 60 0.54 -1.09 0.30
C ILE A 60 1.57 0.00 0.57
N PHE A 61 1.82 0.29 1.84
CA PHE A 61 2.94 1.12 2.28
C PHE A 61 3.93 0.27 3.08
N MET A 62 5.10 -0.04 2.52
CA MET A 62 6.13 -0.86 3.18
C MET A 62 7.50 -0.75 2.49
N PRO A 63 8.60 -1.25 3.08
CA PRO A 63 9.91 -1.24 2.43
C PRO A 63 9.93 -2.06 1.13
N MET A 64 10.63 -1.56 0.12
CA MET A 64 10.79 -2.21 -1.20
C MET A 64 11.29 -3.66 -1.11
N GLU A 65 12.21 -3.94 -0.18
CA GLU A 65 12.78 -5.28 0.02
C GLU A 65 11.67 -6.28 0.35
N THR A 66 10.75 -5.90 1.23
CA THR A 66 9.63 -6.73 1.64
C THR A 66 8.57 -6.86 0.54
N GLN A 67 8.32 -5.80 -0.24
CA GLN A 67 7.44 -5.86 -1.40
C GLN A 67 7.92 -6.90 -2.43
N LYS A 68 9.24 -6.95 -2.67
CA LYS A 68 9.88 -7.95 -3.54
C LYS A 68 9.75 -9.35 -2.97
N SER A 69 10.02 -9.55 -1.67
CA SER A 69 9.86 -10.85 -1.01
C SER A 69 8.45 -11.41 -1.13
N PHE A 70 7.43 -10.54 -1.08
CA PHE A 70 6.03 -10.92 -1.27
C PHE A 70 5.56 -10.93 -2.73
N ARG A 71 6.43 -10.64 -3.72
CA ARG A 71 6.10 -10.62 -5.16
C ARG A 71 4.92 -9.71 -5.52
N LEU A 72 4.78 -8.57 -4.83
CA LEU A 72 3.58 -7.72 -4.95
C LEU A 72 3.42 -7.07 -6.33
N LYS A 73 4.46 -7.05 -7.16
CA LYS A 73 4.41 -6.51 -8.54
C LYS A 73 3.38 -7.24 -9.43
N GLU A 74 3.07 -8.49 -9.11
CA GLU A 74 2.08 -9.29 -9.85
C GLU A 74 0.64 -8.79 -9.67
N VAL A 75 0.34 -8.13 -8.53
CA VAL A 75 -1.02 -7.73 -8.15
C VAL A 75 -1.19 -6.22 -8.04
N VAL A 76 -0.12 -5.49 -7.72
CA VAL A 76 -0.06 -4.03 -7.68
C VAL A 76 1.24 -3.55 -8.37
N PRO A 77 1.23 -3.25 -9.67
CA PRO A 77 2.48 -3.14 -10.43
C PRO A 77 3.22 -1.81 -10.30
N PHE A 78 2.60 -0.77 -9.73
CA PHE A 78 3.15 0.59 -9.71
C PHE A 78 3.76 0.92 -8.34
N VAL A 79 5.02 1.36 -8.31
CA VAL A 79 5.70 1.85 -7.11
C VAL A 79 5.83 3.38 -7.22
N THR A 80 5.63 4.11 -6.12
CA THR A 80 5.76 5.58 -6.03
C THR A 80 6.46 5.97 -4.74
#